data_AF-A0A261ENZ8-F1
#
_entry.id   AF-A0A261ENZ8-F1
#
_cell.length_a   1.000
_cell.length_b   1.000
_cell.length_c   1.000
_cell.angle_alpha   90.00
_cell.angle_beta   90.00
_cell.angle_gamma   90.00
#
_symmetry.space_group_name_H-M   'P 1'
#
loop_
_entity.id
_entity.type
_entity.pdbx_description
1 polymer ?
#
loop_
_entity_poly.entity_id
_entity_poly.type
_entity_poly.pdbx_seq_one_letter_code
_entity_poly.pdbx_strand_id
1 'polypeptide(L)' 'SFEVPVAFLEGREVRHLRAGLVEHYASQLKSEHKFVWFEHSAHCPQWEEPTRFVAVVEELCHEDFN' A
#
# COMPACT_ATOMS: atom_id res chain seq x y z
N SER A 1 12.67 3.85 -9.80
CA SER A 1 12.54 2.41 -9.51
C SER A 1 13.50 2.02 -8.42
N PHE A 2 13.22 0.91 -7.75
CA PHE A 2 13.98 0.42 -6.62
C PHE A 2 14.62 -0.94 -6.97
N GLU A 3 15.67 -1.30 -6.24
CA GLU A 3 16.31 -2.63 -6.35
C GLU A 3 15.55 -3.71 -5.57
N VAL A 4 14.51 -3.29 -4.85
CA VAL A 4 13.66 -4.14 -4.03
C VAL A 4 12.19 -3.96 -4.45
N PRO A 5 11.33 -4.95 -4.18
CA PRO A 5 9.89 -4.83 -4.37
C PRO A 5 9.27 -3.75 -3.46
N VAL A 6 8.14 -3.20 -3.89
CA VAL A 6 7.43 -2.12 -3.16
C VAL A 6 5.95 -2.48 -2.94
N ALA A 7 5.52 -2.48 -1.68
CA ALA A 7 4.09 -2.55 -1.33
C ALA A 7 3.57 -1.16 -0.95
N PHE A 8 2.46 -0.75 -1.57
CA PHE A 8 1.72 0.46 -1.22
C PHE A 8 0.53 0.09 -0.34
N LEU A 9 0.48 0.62 0.89
CA LEU A 9 -0.60 0.39 1.85
C LEU A 9 -1.41 1.67 1.96
N GLU A 10 -2.60 1.68 1.37
CA GLU A 10 -3.39 2.91 1.17
C GLU A 10 -4.84 2.72 1.61
N GLY A 11 -5.40 3.77 2.22
CA GLY A 11 -6.83 3.82 2.53
C GLY A 11 -7.69 4.12 1.31
N ARG A 12 -8.84 3.46 1.19
CA ARG A 12 -9.77 3.67 0.07
C ARG A 12 -10.57 4.97 0.19
N GLU A 13 -10.70 5.50 1.41
CA GLU A 13 -11.54 6.67 1.70
C GLU A 13 -10.78 8.01 1.63
N VAL A 14 -9.55 8.04 1.09
CA VAL A 14 -8.77 9.28 1.01
C VAL A 14 -9.38 10.27 0.02
N ARG A 15 -10.26 11.14 0.50
CA ARG A 15 -10.92 12.19 -0.29
C ARG A 15 -10.00 13.36 -0.68
N HIS A 16 -8.87 13.51 0.00
CA HIS A 16 -7.96 14.65 -0.17
C HIS A 16 -6.81 14.39 -1.14
N LEU A 17 -6.54 13.14 -1.52
CA LEU A 17 -5.61 12.79 -2.57
C LEU A 17 -6.36 12.72 -3.90
N ARG A 18 -5.68 13.07 -4.99
CA ARG A 18 -6.22 12.84 -6.33
C ARG A 18 -6.38 11.33 -6.50
N ALA A 19 -7.60 10.89 -6.80
CA ALA A 19 -7.84 9.50 -7.18
C ALA A 19 -6.85 9.10 -8.30
N GLY A 20 -6.18 7.96 -8.14
CA GLY A 20 -5.21 7.51 -9.14
C GLY A 20 -3.78 8.01 -8.94
N LEU A 21 -3.46 8.85 -7.93
CA LEU A 21 -2.10 9.39 -7.79
C LEU A 21 -1.07 8.30 -7.50
N VAL A 22 -1.40 7.39 -6.57
CA VAL A 22 -0.49 6.31 -6.20
C VAL A 22 -0.36 5.29 -7.34
N GLU A 23 -1.46 5.01 -8.05
CA GLU A 23 -1.44 4.17 -9.24
C GLU A 23 -0.62 4.79 -10.37
N HIS A 24 -0.74 6.11 -10.58
CA HIS A 24 0.06 6.83 -11.57
C HIS A 24 1.54 6.78 -11.21
N TYR A 25 1.90 7.02 -9.95
CA TYR A 25 3.28 6.92 -9.49
C TYR A 25 3.84 5.50 -9.70
N ALA A 26 3.10 4.48 -9.27
CA ALA A 26 3.51 3.09 -9.38
C ALA A 26 3.66 2.64 -10.85
N SER A 27 2.83 3.16 -11.76
CA SER A 27 2.95 2.87 -13.20
C SER A 27 4.30 3.27 -13.81
N GLN A 28 5.03 4.19 -13.17
CA GLN A 28 6.37 4.61 -13.59
C GLN A 28 7.50 3.77 -12.97
N LEU A 29 7.18 2.89 -12.02
CA LEU A 29 8.14 1.99 -11.40
C LEU A 29 8.38 0.75 -12.27
N LYS A 30 9.66 0.39 -12.40
CA LYS A 30 10.11 -0.87 -13.00
C LYS A 30 10.26 -2.00 -11.98
N SER A 31 10.38 -1.64 -10.71
CA SER A 31 10.41 -2.61 -9.60
C SER A 31 9.05 -3.28 -9.48
N GLU A 32 9.06 -4.55 -9.10
CA GLU A 32 7.84 -5.24 -8.71
C GLU A 32 7.11 -4.42 -7.63
N HIS A 33 5.79 -4.30 -7.78
CA HIS A 33 5.00 -3.56 -6.83
C HIS A 33 3.58 -4.09 -6.74
N LYS A 34 2.97 -3.89 -5.57
CA LYS A 34 1.57 -4.24 -5.32
C LYS A 34 0.87 -3.21 -4.44
N PHE A 35 -0.45 -3.25 -4.48
CA PHE A 35 -1.32 -2.40 -3.69
C PHE A 35 -2.08 -3.23 -2.65
N VAL A 36 -2.12 -2.73 -1.42
CA VAL A 36 -3.00 -3.21 -0.36
C VAL A 36 -3.94 -2.08 0.01
N TRP A 37 -5.22 -2.28 -0.29
CA TRP A 37 -6.26 -1.31 0.01
C TRP A 37 -6.89 -1.60 1.37
N PHE A 38 -6.98 -0.55 2.18
CA PHE A 38 -7.68 -0.51 3.46
C PHE A 38 -9.05 0.15 3.24
N GLU A 39 -10.07 -0.68 3.08
CA GLU A 39 -11.41 -0.27 2.64
C GLU A 39 -12.14 0.63 3.64
N HIS A 40 -11.68 0.68 4.90
CA HIS A 40 -12.30 1.47 5.98
C HIS A 40 -11.33 2.50 6.56
N SER A 41 -10.31 2.89 5.80
CA SER A 41 -9.31 3.88 6.19
C SER A 41 -9.22 5.02 5.18
N ALA A 42 -8.91 6.20 5.69
CA ALA A 42 -8.46 7.34 4.92
C ALA A 42 -6.91 7.40 4.93
N HIS A 43 -6.32 8.47 5.46
CA HIS A 43 -4.91 8.77 5.24
C HIS A 43 -3.97 7.90 6.08
N CYS A 44 -4.46 7.35 7.19
CA CYS A 44 -3.62 6.69 8.18
C CYS A 44 -4.17 5.29 8.52
N PRO A 45 -4.09 4.33 7.57
CA PRO A 45 -4.55 2.95 7.82
C PRO A 45 -3.89 2.30 9.04
N GLN A 46 -2.66 2.69 9.39
CA GLN A 46 -1.98 2.24 10.60
C GLN A 46 -2.65 2.67 11.91
N TRP A 47 -3.49 3.71 11.89
CA TRP A 47 -4.24 4.20 13.06
C TRP A 47 -5.73 3.86 12.97
N GLU A 48 -6.28 3.79 11.76
CA GLU A 48 -7.70 3.57 11.50
C GLU A 48 -8.04 2.06 11.51
N GLU A 49 -7.17 1.23 10.94
CA GLU A 49 -7.29 -0.24 10.91
C GLU A 49 -6.02 -0.94 11.48
N PRO A 50 -5.60 -0.64 12.73
CA PRO A 50 -4.29 -1.02 13.24
C PRO A 50 -4.05 -2.54 13.27
N THR A 51 -5.06 -3.33 13.66
CA THR A 51 -4.95 -4.80 13.71
C THR A 51 -4.72 -5.38 12.31
N ARG A 52 -5.44 -4.89 11.31
CA ARG A 52 -5.26 -5.32 9.92
C ARG A 52 -3.92 -4.86 9.37
N PHE A 53 -3.53 -3.63 9.69
CA PHE A 53 -2.26 -3.07 9.23
C PHE A 53 -1.07 -3.90 9.71
N VAL A 54 -1.05 -4.27 11.00
CA VAL A 54 -0.01 -5.15 11.56
C VAL A 54 0.01 -6.50 10.86
N ALA A 55 -1.15 -7.14 10.68
CA ALA A 55 -1.23 -8.44 10.02
C ALA A 55 -0.70 -8.42 8.59
N VAL A 56 -1.03 -7.36 7.82
CA VAL A 56 -0.50 -7.16 6.46
C VAL A 56 1.01 -6.96 6.47
N VAL A 57 1.56 -6.17 7.40
CA VAL A 57 3.01 -5.96 7.49
C VAL A 57 3.73 -7.26 7.84
N GLU A 58 3.20 -8.06 8.77
CA GLU A 58 3.76 -9.38 9.09
C GLU A 58 3.75 -10.31 7.88
N GLU A 59 2.63 -10.38 7.14
CA GLU A 59 2.53 -11.16 5.90
C GLU A 59 3.59 -10.73 4.87
N LEU A 60 3.73 -9.43 4.63
CA LEU A 60 4.72 -8.87 3.70
C LEU A 60 6.17 -9.16 4.11
N CYS A 61 6.45 -9.24 5.42
CA CYS A 61 7.78 -9.59 5.92
C CYS A 61 8.11 -11.08 5.76
N HIS A 62 7.09 -11.93 5.59
CA HIS A 62 7.23 -13.37 5.42
C HIS A 62 7.05 -13.84 3.98
N GLU A 63 6.55 -12.98 3.09
CA GLU A 63 6.51 -13.23 1.66
C GLU A 63 7.90 -13.07 1.02
N ASP A 64 8.35 -14.13 0.34
CA ASP A 64 9.33 -13.98 -0.73
C ASP A 64 8.59 -13.37 -1.93
N PHE A 65 8.84 -12.08 -2.22
CA PHE A 65 8.47 -11.47 -3.50
C PHE A 65 9.19 -12.23 -4.62
N ASN A 66 8.50 -13.18 -5.25
CA ASN A 66 9.01 -14.09 -6.29
C ASN A 66 8.38 -13.79 -7.64
#